data_AF-A0A960EN66-F1
#
_entry.id   AF-A0A960EN66-F1
#
_cell.length_a   1.000
_cell.length_b   1.000
_cell.length_c   1.000
_cell.angle_alpha   90.00
_cell.angle_beta   90.00
_cell.angle_gamma   90.00
#
_symmetry.space_group_name_H-M   'P 1'
#
loop_
_entity.id
_entity.type
_entity.pdbx_description
1 polymer ?
#
loop_
_entity_poly.entity_id
_entity_poly.type
_entity_poly.pdbx_seq_one_letter_code
_entity_poly.pdbx_strand_id
1 'polypeptide(L)' 'MPRTTVRLDENDDALLGELAADHGGRSGAIRAAIRSLAAERHRMDELSAFVATWDAEVGPVDQAEVAAMVERYGL' A
#
# COMPACT_ATOMS: atom_id res chain seq x y z
N MET A 1 -14.18 -21.12 13.07
CA MET A 1 -13.64 -19.92 12.39
C MET A 1 -14.25 -18.69 13.06
N PRO A 2 -13.46 -17.65 13.39
CA PRO A 2 -14.00 -16.40 13.88
C PRO A 2 -14.93 -15.78 12.81
N ARG A 3 -16.02 -15.16 13.26
CA ARG A 3 -17.00 -14.50 12.38
C ARG A 3 -16.97 -13.00 12.62
N THR A 4 -16.84 -12.24 11.55
CA THR A 4 -16.96 -10.77 11.57
C THR A 4 -18.22 -10.39 10.80
N THR A 5 -18.96 -9.40 11.31
CA THR A 5 -20.10 -8.80 10.61
C THR A 5 -19.80 -7.34 10.39
N VAL A 6 -19.92 -6.90 9.14
CA VAL A 6 -19.65 -5.52 8.72
C VAL A 6 -20.95 -4.97 8.15
N ARG A 7 -21.28 -3.73 8.49
CA ARG A 7 -22.37 -3.00 7.85
C ARG A 7 -21.80 -2.30 6.63
N LEU A 8 -22.46 -2.48 5.49
CA LEU A 8 -22.11 -1.83 4.23
C LEU A 8 -23.23 -0.85 3.89
N ASP A 9 -22.87 0.27 3.31
CA ASP A 9 -23.83 1.10 2.59
C ASP A 9 -24.14 0.49 1.22
N GLU A 10 -25.07 1.10 0.48
CA GLU A 10 -25.51 0.59 -0.83
C GLU A 10 -24.38 0.54 -1.85
N ASN A 11 -23.43 1.48 -1.77
CA ASN A 11 -22.31 1.56 -2.70
C ASN A 11 -21.28 0.47 -2.41
N ASP A 12 -20.90 0.30 -1.14
CA ASP A 12 -20.01 -0.77 -0.71
C ASP A 12 -20.61 -2.16 -0.96
N ASP A 13 -21.92 -2.30 -0.82
CA ASP A 13 -22.63 -3.56 -1.11
C ASP A 13 -22.53 -3.94 -2.59
N ALA A 14 -22.70 -2.95 -3.48
CA ALA A 14 -22.56 -3.10 -4.92
C ALA A 14 -21.12 -3.42 -5.33
N LEU A 15 -20.14 -2.68 -4.82
CA LEU A 15 -18.71 -2.93 -5.06
C LEU A 15 -18.30 -4.33 -4.59
N LEU A 16 -18.77 -4.75 -3.41
CA LEU A 16 -18.52 -6.11 -2.94
C LEU A 16 -19.21 -7.17 -3.82
N GLY A 17 -20.35 -6.84 -4.42
CA GLY A 17 -21.03 -7.67 -5.42
C GLY A 17 -20.17 -7.89 -6.65
N GLU A 18 -19.59 -6.82 -7.20
CA GLU A 18 -18.68 -6.88 -8.35
C GLU A 18 -17.45 -7.73 -8.05
N LEU A 19 -16.75 -7.44 -6.93
CA LEU A 19 -15.55 -8.17 -6.53
C LEU A 19 -15.83 -9.64 -6.18
N ALA A 20 -17.04 -9.97 -5.71
CA ALA A 20 -17.40 -11.33 -5.34
C ALA A 20 -17.35 -12.30 -6.54
N ALA A 21 -17.59 -11.82 -7.76
CA ALA A 21 -17.57 -12.64 -8.97
C ALA A 21 -16.19 -13.28 -9.19
N ASP A 22 -15.12 -12.50 -8.96
CA ASP A 22 -13.75 -12.92 -9.22
C ASP A 22 -13.11 -13.67 -8.06
N HIS A 23 -13.72 -13.63 -6.87
CA HIS A 23 -13.14 -14.13 -5.63
C HIS A 23 -13.90 -15.29 -4.98
N GLY A 24 -14.80 -15.96 -5.72
CA GLY A 24 -15.55 -17.11 -5.20
C GLY A 24 -16.58 -16.71 -4.15
N GLY A 25 -17.18 -15.52 -4.30
CA GLY A 25 -18.20 -14.97 -3.43
C GLY A 25 -17.69 -13.90 -2.47
N ARG A 26 -18.64 -13.26 -1.78
CA ARG A 26 -18.41 -12.08 -0.92
C ARG A 26 -17.39 -12.34 0.20
N SER A 27 -17.45 -13.49 0.85
CA SER A 27 -16.48 -13.88 1.89
C SER A 27 -15.08 -14.13 1.34
N GLY A 28 -14.96 -14.51 0.07
CA GLY A 28 -13.67 -14.64 -0.62
C GLY A 28 -13.08 -13.27 -0.94
N ALA A 29 -13.91 -12.37 -1.50
CA ALA A 29 -13.53 -10.98 -1.79
C ALA A 29 -13.09 -10.22 -0.53
N ILE A 30 -13.85 -10.28 0.56
CA ILE A 30 -13.48 -9.65 1.84
C ILE A 30 -12.12 -10.17 2.34
N ARG A 31 -11.89 -11.49 2.28
CA ARG A 31 -10.61 -12.07 2.70
C ARG A 31 -9.45 -11.64 1.80
N ALA A 32 -9.68 -11.53 0.50
CA ALA A 32 -8.68 -11.03 -0.44
C ALA A 32 -8.33 -9.56 -0.15
N ALA A 33 -9.34 -8.71 0.06
CA ALA A 33 -9.17 -7.30 0.41
C ALA A 33 -8.38 -7.12 1.71
N ILE A 34 -8.72 -7.87 2.78
CA ILE A 34 -7.99 -7.82 4.06
C ILE A 34 -6.51 -8.15 3.87
N ARG A 35 -6.19 -9.20 3.09
CA ARG A 35 -4.80 -9.58 2.82
C ARG A 35 -4.08 -8.52 1.99
N SER A 36 -4.74 -7.94 1.00
CA SER A 36 -4.17 -6.88 0.17
C SER A 36 -3.82 -5.65 1.00
N LEU A 37 -4.75 -5.20 1.85
CA LEU A 37 -4.55 -4.05 2.73
C LEU A 37 -3.44 -4.29 3.76
N ALA A 38 -3.39 -5.50 4.35
CA ALA A 38 -2.31 -5.86 5.26
C ALA A 38 -0.94 -5.85 4.56
N ALA A 39 -0.85 -6.42 3.35
CA ALA A 39 0.38 -6.43 2.58
C ALA A 39 0.82 -5.02 2.16
N GLU A 40 -0.13 -4.16 1.79
CA GLU A 40 0.15 -2.76 1.48
C GLU A 40 0.69 -2.02 2.70
N ARG A 41 0.06 -2.19 3.86
CA ARG A 41 0.53 -1.57 5.10
C ARG A 41 1.94 -2.03 5.45
N HIS A 42 2.21 -3.33 5.35
CA HIS A 42 3.56 -3.86 5.59
C HIS A 42 4.60 -3.27 4.62
N ARG A 43 4.29 -3.15 3.33
CA ARG A 43 5.19 -2.49 2.37
C ARG A 43 5.47 -1.03 2.72
N MET A 44 4.46 -0.29 3.19
CA MET A 44 4.64 1.10 3.63
C MET A 44 5.51 1.20 4.88
N ASP A 45 5.30 0.31 5.85
CA ASP A 45 6.10 0.27 7.07
C ASP A 45 7.56 -0.11 6.76
N GLU A 46 7.79 -1.09 5.87
CA GLU A 46 9.11 -1.48 5.38
C GLU A 46 9.81 -0.36 4.62
N LEU A 47 9.10 0.34 3.72
CA LEU A 47 9.65 1.48 3.00
C LEU A 47 10.04 2.61 3.95
N SER A 48 9.19 2.91 4.94
CA SER A 48 9.49 3.94 5.94
C SER A 48 10.72 3.56 6.77
N ALA A 49 10.83 2.29 7.17
CA ALA A 49 12.00 1.80 7.91
C ALA A 49 13.27 1.88 7.06
N PHE A 50 13.19 1.47 5.79
CA PHE A 50 14.29 1.56 4.84
C PHE A 50 14.77 3.01 4.66
N VAL A 51 13.87 3.96 4.42
CA VAL A 51 14.22 5.39 4.27
C VAL A 51 14.86 5.93 5.55
N ALA A 52 14.35 5.58 6.72
CA ALA A 52 14.94 6.01 7.99
C ALA A 52 16.35 5.43 8.21
N THR A 53 16.58 4.17 7.86
CA THR A 53 17.91 3.57 7.89
C THR A 53 18.86 4.25 6.91
N TRP A 54 18.40 4.51 5.68
CA TRP A 54 19.22 5.18 4.68
C TRP A 54 19.62 6.59 5.11
N ASP A 55 18.68 7.39 5.63
CA ASP A 55 18.95 8.72 6.16
C ASP A 55 19.93 8.69 7.34
N ALA A 56 19.86 7.66 8.19
CA ALA A 56 20.83 7.49 9.29
C ALA A 56 22.24 7.10 8.82
N GLU A 57 22.35 6.33 7.73
CA GLU A 57 23.64 5.84 7.21
C GLU A 57 24.35 6.85 6.31
N VAL A 58 23.60 7.54 5.44
CA VAL A 58 24.13 8.42 4.39
C VAL A 58 23.89 9.90 4.71
N GLY A 59 22.93 10.20 5.59
CA GLY A 59 22.48 11.56 5.85
C GLY A 59 21.41 12.02 4.86
N PRO A 60 20.84 13.22 5.09
CA PRO A 60 19.82 13.78 4.23
C PRO A 60 20.38 14.09 2.84
N VAL A 61 19.52 13.99 1.82
CA VAL A 61 19.88 14.30 0.44
C VAL A 61 20.32 15.78 0.33
N ASP A 62 21.54 16.00 -0.14
CA ASP A 62 22.06 17.34 -0.42
C ASP A 62 21.49 17.89 -1.74
N GLN A 63 20.77 19.00 -1.65
CA GLN A 63 20.17 19.68 -2.80
C GLN A 63 21.22 20.18 -3.81
N ALA A 64 22.44 20.49 -3.35
CA ALA A 64 23.53 20.87 -4.25
C ALA A 64 24.01 19.66 -5.08
N GLU A 65 24.10 18.48 -4.48
CA GLU A 65 24.44 17.24 -5.19
C GLU A 65 23.33 16.84 -6.17
N VAL A 66 22.06 17.00 -5.78
CA VAL A 66 20.91 16.78 -6.67
C VAL A 66 20.98 17.70 -7.89
N ALA A 67 21.23 19.00 -7.69
CA ALA A 67 21.35 19.96 -8.78
C ALA A 67 22.51 19.59 -9.74
N ALA A 68 23.64 19.16 -9.20
CA ALA A 68 24.77 18.69 -10.01
C ALA A 68 24.44 17.40 -10.79
N MET A 69 23.65 16.49 -10.22
CA MET A 69 23.17 15.29 -10.94
C MET A 69 22.19 15.65 -12.06
N VAL A 70 21.25 16.57 -11.80
CA VAL A 70 20.29 17.06 -12.81
C VAL A 70 21.03 17.66 -14.01
N GLU A 71 22.01 18.52 -13.76
CA GLU A 71 22.85 19.10 -14.82
C GLU A 71 23.65 18.02 -15.57
N ARG A 72 24.24 17.06 -14.85
CA ARG A 72 25.05 15.98 -15.43
C ARG A 72 24.26 15.03 -16.32
N TYR A 73 23.01 14.75 -15.98
CA TYR A 73 22.17 13.75 -16.67
C TYR A 73 21.07 14.36 -17.55
N GLY A 74 20.89 15.68 -17.55
CA GLY A 74 19.90 16.39 -18.37
C GLY A 74 18.45 16.07 -17.98
N LEU A 75 18.20 15.89 -16.67
CA LEU A 75 16.88 15.63 -16.10
C LEU A 75 16.03 16.90 -15.95
#